data_AF-A0A2D9D792-F1
#
_entry.id   AF-A0A2D9D792-F1
#
_cell.length_a   1.000
_cell.length_b   1.000
_cell.length_c   1.000
_cell.angle_alpha   90.00
_cell.angle_beta   90.00
_cell.angle_gamma   90.00
#
_symmetry.space_group_name_H-M   'P 1'
#
loop_
_entity.id
_entity.type
_entity.pdbx_description
1 polymer ?
#
loop_
_entity_poly.entity_id
_entity_poly.type
_entity_poly.pdbx_seq_one_letter_code
_entity_poly.pdbx_strand_id
1 'polypeptide(L)'
;MNFINKKRIIWTNVLVFLMLISIPLYFIFFQKTNPSFTKIALKTNGKTYMYCFGLNKEKKTQPLGFILTYKDGGHYYITTNDIKAFANMMGGNIEVYSSKQPSHDGYFTNNKKDTLFQKKQETIETKNIGEQIQKHNISLLNKEKNTKMSINWHFNQKELEYIPKKNCENRSFWTSTSVSPGETSFYKRKLLVVSIQDLASFYNCNISYNKKDDVLFISK
;
A
#
# COMPACT_ATOMS: atom_id res chain seq x y z
N MET A 1 -58.45 -9.12 -24.76
CA MET A 1 -57.34 -8.17 -25.01
C MET A 1 -56.55 -7.79 -23.74
N ASN A 2 -56.36 -8.67 -22.73
CA ASN A 2 -55.74 -8.27 -21.44
C ASN A 2 -54.65 -9.21 -20.86
N PHE A 3 -54.29 -10.32 -21.53
CA PHE A 3 -53.25 -11.23 -21.01
C PHE A 3 -51.83 -10.88 -21.48
N ILE A 4 -51.72 -10.34 -22.69
CA ILE A 4 -50.44 -9.98 -23.32
C ILE A 4 -49.81 -8.76 -22.61
N ASN A 5 -50.63 -7.76 -22.25
CA ASN A 5 -50.15 -6.57 -21.54
C ASN A 5 -49.65 -6.88 -20.13
N LYS A 6 -50.27 -7.82 -19.40
CA LYS A 6 -49.85 -8.19 -18.04
C LYS A 6 -48.50 -8.91 -18.02
N LYS A 7 -48.26 -9.84 -18.96
CA LYS A 7 -46.94 -10.48 -19.11
C LYS A 7 -45.87 -9.45 -19.48
N ARG A 8 -46.17 -8.52 -20.40
CA ARG A 8 -45.23 -7.49 -20.83
C ARG A 8 -44.80 -6.56 -19.68
N ILE A 9 -45.73 -6.17 -18.80
CA ILE A 9 -45.43 -5.35 -17.61
C ILE A 9 -44.51 -6.11 -16.63
N ILE A 10 -44.79 -7.40 -16.38
CA ILE A 10 -43.96 -8.22 -15.48
C ILE A 10 -42.52 -8.35 -16.01
N TRP A 11 -42.35 -8.65 -17.30
CA TRP A 11 -41.03 -8.74 -17.92
C TRP A 11 -40.28 -7.40 -17.93
N THR A 12 -40.99 -6.29 -18.11
CA THR A 12 -40.39 -4.95 -18.06
C THR A 12 -39.90 -4.63 -16.64
N ASN A 13 -40.68 -4.94 -15.62
CA ASN A 13 -40.28 -4.73 -14.21
C ASN A 13 -39.11 -5.63 -13.81
N VAL A 14 -39.06 -6.88 -14.28
CA VAL A 14 -37.92 -7.79 -14.04
C VAL A 14 -36.64 -7.25 -14.70
N LEU A 15 -36.72 -6.74 -15.93
CA LEU A 15 -35.59 -6.13 -16.63
C LEU A 15 -35.08 -4.87 -15.91
N VAL A 16 -35.98 -4.00 -15.47
CA VAL A 16 -35.62 -2.80 -14.70
C VAL A 16 -34.96 -3.19 -13.38
N PHE A 17 -35.48 -4.19 -12.68
CA PHE A 17 -34.90 -4.68 -11.42
C PHE A 17 -33.51 -5.30 -11.62
N LEU A 18 -33.33 -6.09 -12.69
CA LEU A 18 -32.01 -6.64 -13.05
C LEU A 18 -31.00 -5.55 -13.41
N MET A 19 -31.41 -4.50 -14.12
CA MET A 19 -30.54 -3.35 -14.42
C MET A 19 -30.19 -2.55 -13.16
N LEU A 20 -31.13 -2.36 -12.23
CA LEU A 20 -30.89 -1.67 -10.97
C LEU A 20 -29.91 -2.42 -10.05
N ILE A 21 -29.83 -3.74 -10.14
CA ILE A 21 -28.88 -4.55 -9.37
C ILE A 21 -27.52 -4.64 -10.08
N SER A 22 -27.50 -4.73 -11.41
CA SER A 22 -26.27 -4.89 -12.17
C SER A 22 -25.40 -3.63 -12.19
N ILE A 23 -25.99 -2.43 -12.19
CA ILE A 23 -25.24 -1.17 -12.21
C ILE A 23 -24.41 -0.96 -10.92
N PRO A 24 -24.95 -1.10 -9.69
CA PRO A 24 -24.16 -1.04 -8.47
C PRO A 24 -23.09 -2.13 -8.39
N LEU A 25 -23.43 -3.37 -8.80
CA LEU A 25 -22.47 -4.47 -8.85
C LEU A 25 -21.32 -4.14 -9.81
N TYR A 26 -21.60 -3.58 -10.98
CA TYR A 26 -20.59 -3.13 -11.93
C TYR A 26 -19.66 -2.08 -11.31
N PHE A 27 -20.19 -1.09 -10.59
CA PHE A 27 -19.37 -0.08 -9.90
C PHE A 27 -18.54 -0.65 -8.73
N ILE A 28 -19.02 -1.70 -8.06
CA ILE A 28 -18.26 -2.39 -7.02
C ILE A 28 -17.10 -3.19 -7.64
N PHE A 29 -17.34 -3.85 -8.78
CA PHE A 29 -16.32 -4.66 -9.45
C PHE A 29 -15.32 -3.84 -10.29
N PHE A 30 -15.69 -2.64 -10.77
CA PHE A 30 -14.82 -1.78 -11.60
C PHE A 30 -14.14 -0.64 -10.83
N GLN A 31 -13.89 -0.79 -9.53
CA GLN A 31 -12.93 0.11 -8.88
C GLN A 31 -11.52 -0.18 -9.44
N LYS A 32 -11.02 0.71 -10.30
CA LYS A 32 -9.64 0.64 -10.80
C LYS A 32 -8.66 0.65 -9.63
N THR A 33 -7.94 -0.45 -9.46
CA THR A 33 -6.83 -0.62 -8.51
C THR A 33 -5.58 0.07 -9.05
N ASN A 34 -5.63 1.41 -9.14
CA ASN A 34 -4.50 2.22 -9.56
C ASN A 34 -3.59 2.51 -8.35
N PRO A 35 -2.25 2.53 -8.55
CA PRO A 35 -1.35 3.05 -7.55
C PRO A 35 -1.62 4.54 -7.31
N SER A 36 -1.44 4.99 -6.07
CA SER A 36 -1.55 6.40 -5.69
C SER A 36 -0.32 6.84 -4.93
N PHE A 37 0.21 8.02 -5.27
CA PHE A 37 1.23 8.69 -4.48
C PHE A 37 0.57 9.24 -3.22
N THR A 38 0.78 8.54 -2.11
CA THR A 38 0.13 8.82 -0.85
C THR A 38 1.06 9.61 0.06
N LYS A 39 0.54 10.71 0.61
CA LYS A 39 1.21 11.41 1.71
C LYS A 39 0.99 10.63 2.99
N ILE A 40 2.02 10.55 3.83
CA ILE A 40 1.89 9.89 5.13
C ILE A 40 1.83 10.94 6.23
N ALA A 41 0.86 10.79 7.12
CA ALA A 41 0.70 11.62 8.31
C ALA A 41 0.75 10.74 9.56
N LEU A 42 1.50 11.17 10.57
CA LEU A 42 1.54 10.54 11.88
C LEU A 42 0.73 11.39 12.86
N LYS A 43 -0.25 10.78 13.53
CA LYS A 43 -0.96 11.37 14.65
C LYS A 43 -0.43 10.79 15.96
N THR A 44 0.11 11.65 16.80
CA THR A 44 0.63 11.28 18.13
C THR A 44 0.47 12.44 19.09
N ASN A 45 0.04 12.16 20.33
CA ASN A 45 -0.18 13.17 21.37
C ASN A 45 -1.09 14.33 20.92
N GLY A 46 -2.16 14.02 20.17
CA GLY A 46 -3.10 15.00 19.64
C GLY A 46 -2.56 15.90 18.51
N LYS A 47 -1.31 15.71 18.08
CA LYS A 47 -0.66 16.48 17.02
C LYS A 47 -0.51 15.66 15.75
N THR A 48 -0.52 16.34 14.60
CA THR A 48 -0.36 15.75 13.27
C THR A 48 0.97 16.16 12.67
N TYR A 49 1.79 15.18 12.27
CA TYR A 49 3.09 15.39 11.64
C TYR A 49 3.10 14.78 10.24
N MET A 50 3.63 15.51 9.25
CA MET A 50 3.71 15.03 7.87
C MET A 50 5.09 14.42 7.57
N TYR A 51 5.10 13.34 6.80
CA TYR A 51 6.35 12.72 6.37
C TYR A 51 7.12 13.64 5.41
N CYS A 52 8.43 13.77 5.59
CA CYS A 52 9.32 14.51 4.69
C CYS A 52 10.54 13.69 4.25
N PHE A 53 10.94 13.84 2.98
CA PHE A 53 12.18 13.28 2.44
C PHE A 53 13.33 14.27 2.61
N GLY A 54 14.44 13.80 3.18
CA GLY A 54 15.60 14.65 3.48
C GLY A 54 15.32 15.60 4.64
N LEU A 55 16.39 16.05 5.29
CA LEU A 55 16.30 17.05 6.35
C LEU A 55 17.09 18.27 5.91
N ASN A 56 16.42 19.42 5.95
CA ASN A 56 17.10 20.67 6.18
C ASN A 56 16.50 21.29 7.44
N LYS A 57 17.07 20.97 8.61
CA LYS A 57 16.51 21.29 9.95
C LYS A 57 16.22 22.78 10.16
N GLU A 58 16.81 23.63 9.33
CA GLU A 58 16.69 25.09 9.36
C GLU A 58 15.50 25.64 8.56
N LYS A 59 14.86 24.83 7.70
CA LYS A 59 13.76 25.30 6.87
C LYS A 59 12.41 25.21 7.58
N LYS A 60 11.69 26.33 7.60
CA LYS A 60 10.30 26.45 8.09
C LYS A 60 9.32 25.53 7.35
N THR A 61 9.61 25.22 6.08
CA THR A 61 8.78 24.35 5.23
C THR A 61 9.65 23.26 4.61
N GLN A 62 9.16 22.02 4.62
CA GLN A 62 9.85 20.86 4.05
C GLN A 62 9.08 20.32 2.84
N PRO A 63 9.79 19.79 1.82
CA PRO A 63 9.13 19.01 0.79
C PRO A 63 8.50 17.76 1.42
N LEU A 64 7.21 17.56 1.15
CA LEU A 64 6.50 16.38 1.63
C LEU A 64 7.04 15.13 0.93
N GLY A 65 7.16 14.06 1.71
CA GLY A 65 7.48 12.74 1.20
C GLY A 65 6.21 12.01 0.77
N PHE A 66 6.31 11.33 -0.38
CA PHE A 66 5.24 10.52 -0.93
C PHE A 66 5.70 9.07 -0.97
N ILE A 67 4.80 8.15 -0.60
CA ILE A 67 5.02 6.72 -0.78
C ILE A 67 3.97 6.20 -1.74
N LEU A 68 4.40 5.38 -2.68
CA LEU A 68 3.49 4.73 -3.62
C LEU A 68 2.72 3.65 -2.88
N THR A 69 1.41 3.85 -2.71
CA THR A 69 0.53 2.84 -2.14
C THR A 69 -0.39 2.28 -3.22
N TYR A 70 -0.80 1.04 -3.02
CA TYR A 70 -1.66 0.32 -3.93
C TYR A 70 -2.93 -0.05 -3.20
N LYS A 71 -4.08 0.33 -3.76
CA LYS A 71 -5.38 0.02 -3.18
C LYS A 71 -6.01 -1.14 -3.92
N ASP A 72 -6.49 -2.12 -3.15
CA ASP A 72 -7.31 -3.22 -3.66
C ASP A 72 -8.45 -3.49 -2.66
N GLY A 73 -9.68 -3.19 -3.10
CA GLY A 73 -10.85 -3.15 -2.21
C GLY A 73 -10.66 -2.20 -1.02
N GLY A 74 -10.90 -2.71 0.19
CA GLY A 74 -10.71 -1.98 1.46
C GLY A 74 -9.28 -1.99 2.00
N HIS A 75 -8.33 -2.63 1.30
CA HIS A 75 -6.96 -2.83 1.77
C HIS A 75 -5.95 -1.93 1.06
N TYR A 76 -4.88 -1.60 1.76
CA TYR A 76 -3.77 -0.80 1.24
C TYR A 76 -2.48 -1.59 1.31
N TYR A 77 -1.68 -1.46 0.27
CA TYR A 77 -0.50 -2.27 0.07
C TYR A 77 0.70 -1.39 -0.28
N ILE A 78 1.89 -1.87 0.07
CA ILE A 78 3.17 -1.27 -0.30
C ILE A 78 4.08 -2.32 -0.92
N THR A 79 5.06 -1.87 -1.68
CA THR A 79 6.11 -2.75 -2.20
C THR A 79 7.15 -3.04 -1.13
N THR A 80 8.02 -4.03 -1.39
CA THR A 80 9.07 -4.41 -0.45
C THR A 80 10.11 -3.31 -0.20
N ASN A 81 10.22 -2.31 -1.08
CA ASN A 81 11.12 -1.17 -0.93
C ASN A 81 10.68 -0.20 0.19
N ASP A 82 9.38 -0.11 0.45
CA ASP A 82 8.80 0.87 1.36
C ASP A 82 8.62 0.32 2.80
N ILE A 83 8.79 -0.99 3.00
CA ILE A 83 8.59 -1.66 4.30
C ILE A 83 9.44 -1.01 5.39
N LYS A 84 10.70 -0.65 5.09
CA LYS A 84 11.59 -0.03 6.09
C LYS A 84 11.03 1.30 6.60
N ALA A 85 10.46 2.11 5.72
CA ALA A 85 9.86 3.38 6.12
C ALA A 85 8.66 3.13 7.05
N PHE A 86 7.75 2.23 6.66
CA PHE A 86 6.58 1.89 7.47
C PHE A 86 6.95 1.27 8.83
N ALA A 87 7.93 0.37 8.88
CA ALA A 87 8.43 -0.21 10.12
C ALA A 87 9.00 0.85 11.07
N ASN A 88 9.75 1.82 10.54
CA ASN A 88 10.26 2.93 11.33
C ASN A 88 9.15 3.85 11.84
N MET A 89 8.20 4.21 10.97
CA MET A 89 7.06 5.07 11.32
C MET A 89 6.16 4.44 12.39
N MET A 90 5.71 3.21 12.15
CA MET A 90 4.80 2.50 13.06
C MET A 90 5.50 2.02 14.33
N GLY A 91 6.78 1.67 14.23
CA GLY A 91 7.60 1.27 15.38
C GLY A 91 8.14 2.43 16.22
N GLY A 92 7.86 3.68 15.85
CA GLY A 92 8.28 4.87 16.61
C GLY A 92 9.74 5.27 16.43
N ASN A 93 10.46 4.69 15.47
CA ASN A 93 11.84 5.06 15.13
C ASN A 93 11.86 6.27 14.17
N ILE A 94 11.43 7.42 14.70
CA ILE A 94 11.26 8.66 13.95
C ILE A 94 11.92 9.84 14.69
N GLU A 95 12.18 10.91 13.95
CA GLU A 95 12.48 12.23 14.50
C GLU A 95 11.37 13.19 14.09
N VAL A 96 10.80 13.91 15.06
CA VAL A 96 9.74 14.90 14.85
C VAL A 96 10.28 16.31 14.95
N TYR A 97 9.73 17.22 14.14
CA TYR A 97 10.15 18.60 14.02
C TYR A 97 8.91 19.48 14.06
N SER A 98 8.79 20.32 15.08
CA SER A 98 7.65 21.25 15.17
C SER A 98 7.77 22.35 14.12
N SER A 99 6.73 22.52 13.31
CA SER A 99 6.58 23.65 12.38
C SER A 99 5.09 23.85 12.18
N LYS A 100 4.55 24.90 12.78
CA LYS A 100 3.11 25.15 12.75
C LYS A 100 2.70 25.59 11.34
N GLN A 101 2.07 24.67 10.62
CA GLN A 101 1.46 24.91 9.31
C GLN A 101 -0.06 24.92 9.46
N PRO A 102 -0.82 25.50 8.52
CA PRO A 102 -2.28 25.49 8.58
C PRO A 102 -2.89 24.08 8.66
N SER A 103 -2.24 23.09 8.06
CA SER A 103 -2.76 21.71 7.95
C SER A 103 -2.14 20.70 8.91
N HIS A 104 -1.06 21.04 9.61
CA HIS A 104 -0.32 20.11 10.47
C HIS A 104 0.62 20.84 11.45
N ASP A 105 1.01 20.14 12.52
CA ASP A 105 1.82 20.68 13.63
C ASP A 105 3.33 20.59 13.38
N GLY A 106 3.75 19.80 12.39
CA GLY A 106 5.14 19.68 12.01
C GLY A 106 5.43 18.55 11.03
N TYR A 107 6.71 18.18 10.95
CA TYR A 107 7.19 17.16 10.05
C TYR A 107 7.84 16.03 10.83
N PHE A 108 7.95 14.86 10.20
CA PHE A 108 8.75 13.77 10.75
C PHE A 108 9.57 13.06 9.66
N THR A 109 10.66 12.43 10.08
CA THR A 109 11.50 11.60 9.22
C THR A 109 11.93 10.33 9.95
N ASN A 110 12.49 9.38 9.20
CA ASN A 110 13.01 8.14 9.76
C ASN A 110 14.30 8.40 10.52
N ASN A 111 14.37 7.95 11.76
CA ASN A 111 15.60 8.01 12.54
C ASN A 111 16.57 6.89 12.08
N LYS A 112 17.87 7.21 12.02
CA LYS A 112 18.92 6.28 11.58
C LYS A 112 19.55 5.46 12.71
N LYS A 113 19.27 5.80 13.97
CA LYS A 113 19.98 5.23 15.14
C LYS A 113 19.51 3.83 15.53
N ASP A 114 18.23 3.52 15.29
CA ASP A 114 17.63 2.27 15.75
C ASP A 114 17.32 1.32 14.58
N THR A 115 17.42 0.02 14.83
CA THR A 115 17.28 -1.02 13.80
C THR A 115 16.00 -1.82 14.03
N LEU A 116 14.86 -1.29 13.59
CA LEU A 116 13.58 -2.00 13.59
C LEU A 116 13.39 -2.92 12.38
N PHE A 117 14.30 -2.83 11.41
CA PHE A 117 14.22 -3.49 10.12
C PHE A 117 15.57 -4.14 9.80
N GLN A 118 15.54 -5.43 9.47
CA GLN A 118 16.70 -6.16 8.95
C GLN A 118 16.29 -6.90 7.67
N LYS A 119 17.11 -6.79 6.62
CA LYS A 119 16.93 -7.53 5.37
C LYS A 119 18.09 -8.49 5.19
N LYS A 120 17.78 -9.74 4.88
CA LYS A 120 18.74 -10.77 4.47
C LYS A 120 18.35 -11.29 3.09
N GLN A 121 19.36 -11.57 2.28
CA GLN A 121 19.21 -12.17 0.97
C GLN A 121 20.23 -13.30 0.85
N GLU A 122 19.77 -14.44 0.38
CA GLU A 122 20.59 -15.64 0.16
C GLU A 122 20.29 -16.17 -1.23
N THR A 123 21.32 -16.54 -1.99
CA THR A 123 21.15 -17.21 -3.29
C THR A 123 21.34 -18.71 -3.07
N ILE A 124 20.43 -19.51 -3.60
CA ILE A 124 20.44 -20.96 -3.47
C ILE A 124 20.36 -21.59 -4.85
N GLU A 125 21.28 -22.51 -5.10
CA GLU A 125 21.28 -23.35 -6.28
C GLU A 125 20.15 -24.38 -6.19
N THR A 126 19.50 -24.64 -7.32
CA THR A 126 18.47 -25.67 -7.41
C THR A 126 19.07 -26.99 -7.90
N LYS A 127 18.24 -28.03 -8.00
CA LYS A 127 18.66 -29.31 -8.60
C LYS A 127 18.94 -29.21 -10.10
N ASN A 128 18.47 -28.14 -10.76
CA ASN A 128 18.64 -27.93 -12.18
C ASN A 128 19.86 -27.04 -12.44
N ILE A 129 20.70 -27.45 -13.40
CA ILE A 129 21.90 -26.69 -13.79
C ILE A 129 21.48 -25.33 -14.35
N GLY A 130 22.11 -24.26 -13.85
CA GLY A 130 21.84 -22.88 -14.28
C GLY A 130 20.61 -22.24 -13.63
N GLU A 131 19.89 -22.95 -12.75
CA GLU A 131 18.74 -22.39 -12.04
C GLU A 131 19.10 -21.98 -10.61
N GLN A 132 18.88 -20.69 -10.31
CA GLN A 132 19.11 -20.08 -9.00
C GLN A 132 17.84 -19.43 -8.46
N ILE A 133 17.63 -19.57 -7.16
CA ILE A 133 16.55 -18.91 -6.42
C ILE A 133 17.18 -17.97 -5.40
N GLN A 134 16.76 -16.71 -5.40
CA GLN A 134 17.10 -15.79 -4.32
C GLN A 134 16.02 -15.87 -3.23
N LYS A 135 16.40 -16.26 -2.02
CA LYS A 135 15.56 -16.15 -0.82
C LYS A 135 15.75 -14.78 -0.20
N HIS A 136 14.65 -14.08 0.04
CA HIS A 136 14.61 -12.80 0.70
C HIS A 136 13.85 -12.93 2.01
N ASN A 137 14.42 -12.41 3.09
CA ASN A 137 13.82 -12.37 4.41
C ASN A 137 13.97 -10.97 4.99
N ILE A 138 12.84 -10.34 5.31
CA ILE A 138 12.79 -9.13 6.12
C ILE A 138 12.30 -9.50 7.52
N SER A 139 13.06 -9.11 8.53
CA SER A 139 12.69 -9.22 9.94
C SER A 139 12.38 -7.85 10.50
N LEU A 140 11.18 -7.70 11.07
CA LEU A 140 10.70 -6.51 11.74
C LEU A 140 10.63 -6.74 13.24
N LEU A 141 11.11 -5.79 14.03
CA LEU A 141 11.02 -5.82 15.49
C LEU A 141 9.93 -4.85 15.98
N ASN A 142 9.01 -5.33 16.80
CA ASN A 142 8.16 -4.50 17.65
C ASN A 142 8.75 -4.47 19.05
N LYS A 143 9.30 -3.32 19.45
CA LYS A 143 9.94 -3.13 20.76
C LYS A 143 8.97 -3.15 21.93
N GLU A 144 7.77 -2.59 21.76
CA GLU A 144 6.76 -2.50 22.81
C GLU A 144 6.29 -3.89 23.25
N LYS A 145 6.10 -4.80 22.28
CA LYS A 145 5.66 -6.18 22.53
C LYS A 145 6.82 -7.18 22.60
N ASN A 146 8.05 -6.75 22.34
CA ASN A 146 9.23 -7.61 22.14
C ASN A 146 8.97 -8.80 21.18
N THR A 147 8.28 -8.55 20.08
CA THR A 147 7.92 -9.57 19.08
C THR A 147 8.56 -9.29 17.72
N LYS A 148 8.68 -10.32 16.89
CA LYS A 148 9.23 -10.21 15.54
C LYS A 148 8.22 -10.68 14.49
N MET A 149 8.17 -9.97 13.37
CA MET A 149 7.44 -10.36 12.18
C MET A 149 8.45 -10.64 11.06
N SER A 150 8.29 -11.77 10.36
CA SER A 150 9.09 -12.10 9.17
C SER A 150 8.27 -11.92 7.90
N ILE A 151 8.83 -11.28 6.90
CA ILE A 151 8.26 -11.11 5.56
C ILE A 151 9.21 -11.80 4.59
N ASN A 152 8.74 -12.88 3.96
CA ASN A 152 9.58 -13.79 3.20
C ASN A 152 9.04 -14.01 1.80
N TRP A 153 9.92 -13.97 0.81
CA TRP A 153 9.61 -14.35 -0.56
C TRP A 153 10.84 -14.94 -1.24
N HIS A 154 10.60 -15.66 -2.32
CA HIS A 154 11.66 -16.08 -3.24
C HIS A 154 11.58 -15.27 -4.53
N PHE A 155 12.70 -15.13 -5.21
CA PHE A 155 12.75 -14.63 -6.58
C PHE A 155 13.39 -15.69 -7.47
N ASN A 156 12.63 -16.17 -8.45
CA ASN A 156 13.12 -17.09 -9.47
C ASN A 156 13.73 -16.26 -10.59
N GLN A 157 15.05 -16.36 -10.77
CA GLN A 157 15.77 -15.54 -11.76
C GLN A 157 15.47 -15.96 -13.21
N LYS A 158 15.12 -17.22 -13.45
CA LYS A 158 14.80 -17.74 -14.79
C LYS A 158 13.46 -17.21 -15.29
N GLU A 159 12.45 -17.30 -14.44
CA GLU A 159 11.07 -16.87 -14.77
C GLU A 159 10.84 -15.37 -14.48
N LEU A 160 11.82 -14.69 -13.86
CA LEU A 160 11.70 -13.31 -13.38
C LEU A 160 10.48 -13.07 -12.47
N GLU A 161 10.11 -14.10 -11.69
CA GLU A 161 8.91 -14.08 -10.85
C GLU A 161 9.23 -14.06 -9.35
N TYR A 162 8.43 -13.29 -8.60
CA TYR A 162 8.38 -13.34 -7.14
C TYR A 162 7.42 -14.41 -6.66
N ILE A 163 7.85 -15.23 -5.70
CA ILE A 163 7.05 -16.28 -5.07
C ILE A 163 6.87 -15.91 -3.59
N PRO A 164 5.70 -15.40 -3.18
CA PRO A 164 5.45 -15.04 -1.78
C PRO A 164 5.49 -16.28 -0.89
N LYS A 165 5.99 -16.12 0.34
CA LYS A 165 6.06 -17.19 1.35
C LYS A 165 5.40 -16.83 2.68
N LYS A 166 5.64 -15.63 3.20
CA LYS A 166 5.08 -15.20 4.49
C LYS A 166 4.88 -13.69 4.52
N ASN A 167 3.70 -13.23 5.01
CA ASN A 167 3.35 -11.83 5.22
C ASN A 167 3.59 -10.93 3.98
N CYS A 168 3.44 -11.49 2.79
CA CYS A 168 3.47 -10.82 1.52
C CYS A 168 2.68 -11.65 0.50
N GLU A 169 2.23 -11.01 -0.57
CA GLU A 169 1.43 -11.64 -1.61
C GLU A 169 1.68 -10.99 -2.97
N ASN A 170 1.39 -11.72 -4.05
CA ASN A 170 1.40 -11.15 -5.38
C ASN A 170 0.02 -10.57 -5.71
N ARG A 171 -0.05 -9.29 -6.06
CA ARG A 171 -1.27 -8.64 -6.53
C ARG A 171 -1.07 -7.96 -7.86
N SER A 172 -2.14 -7.88 -8.65
CA SER A 172 -2.13 -7.24 -9.96
C SER A 172 -2.78 -5.87 -9.87
N PHE A 173 -2.02 -4.84 -10.23
CA PHE A 173 -2.48 -3.45 -10.21
C PHE A 173 -2.46 -2.88 -11.62
N TRP A 174 -3.42 -2.00 -11.92
CA TRP A 174 -3.40 -1.24 -13.16
C TRP A 174 -2.31 -0.18 -13.08
N THR A 175 -1.44 -0.15 -14.08
CA THR A 175 -0.40 0.87 -14.22
C THR A 175 -0.51 1.51 -15.59
N SER A 176 -0.02 2.74 -15.69
CA SER A 176 0.07 3.48 -16.94
C SER A 176 1.52 3.80 -17.27
N THR A 177 1.89 3.73 -18.55
CA THR A 177 3.19 4.21 -19.04
C THR A 177 3.00 5.07 -20.28
N SER A 178 3.85 6.10 -20.44
CA SER A 178 3.93 6.85 -21.70
C SER A 178 4.67 5.98 -22.72
N VAL A 179 4.06 5.71 -23.86
CA VAL A 179 4.69 4.94 -24.95
C VAL A 179 5.17 5.87 -26.07
N SER A 180 4.56 7.05 -26.19
CA SER A 180 4.93 8.14 -27.10
C SER A 180 4.36 9.45 -26.56
N PRO A 181 4.79 10.62 -27.06
CA PRO A 181 4.23 11.91 -26.66
C PRO A 181 2.70 11.93 -26.85
N GLY A 182 1.95 12.16 -25.77
CA GLY A 182 0.48 12.15 -25.79
C GLY A 182 -0.18 10.77 -25.73
N GLU A 183 0.58 9.68 -25.78
CA GLU A 183 0.05 8.31 -25.76
C GLU A 183 0.37 7.60 -24.44
N THR A 184 -0.69 7.11 -23.79
CA THR A 184 -0.61 6.35 -22.53
C THR A 184 -1.14 4.94 -22.74
N SER A 185 -0.34 3.93 -22.41
CA SER A 185 -0.76 2.54 -22.38
C SER A 185 -1.08 2.13 -20.95
N PHE A 186 -2.20 1.42 -20.76
CA PHE A 186 -2.62 0.85 -19.48
C PHE A 186 -2.46 -0.66 -19.52
N TYR A 187 -1.78 -1.21 -18.53
CA TYR A 187 -1.61 -2.65 -18.40
C TYR A 187 -1.66 -3.07 -16.93
N LYS A 188 -1.92 -4.35 -16.68
CA LYS A 188 -1.84 -4.92 -15.33
C LYS A 188 -0.41 -5.36 -15.05
N ARG A 189 0.14 -4.91 -13.94
CA ARG A 189 1.44 -5.34 -13.43
C ARG A 189 1.25 -6.16 -12.17
N LYS A 190 1.80 -7.38 -12.15
CA LYS A 190 1.89 -8.22 -10.95
C LYS A 190 3.03 -7.72 -10.08
N LEU A 191 2.76 -7.44 -8.81
CA LEU A 191 3.68 -6.89 -7.83
C LEU A 191 3.66 -7.73 -6.56
N LEU A 192 4.84 -7.96 -5.99
CA LEU A 192 4.97 -8.47 -4.64
C LEU A 192 4.72 -7.34 -3.64
N VAL A 193 3.69 -7.50 -2.81
CA VAL A 193 3.23 -6.46 -1.90
C VAL A 193 3.05 -6.97 -0.46
N VAL A 194 3.01 -6.02 0.47
CA VAL A 194 2.74 -6.23 1.89
C VAL A 194 1.56 -5.37 2.30
N SER A 195 0.64 -5.94 3.08
CA SER A 195 -0.53 -5.27 3.65
C SER A 195 -0.11 -4.23 4.69
N ILE A 196 -0.53 -2.98 4.51
CA ILE A 196 -0.31 -1.92 5.50
C ILE A 196 -1.12 -2.21 6.77
N GLN A 197 -2.31 -2.80 6.63
CA GLN A 197 -3.16 -3.24 7.75
C GLN A 197 -2.45 -4.25 8.65
N ASP A 198 -1.72 -5.21 8.05
CA ASP A 198 -1.02 -6.25 8.80
C ASP A 198 0.17 -5.66 9.56
N LEU A 199 0.90 -4.73 8.93
CA LEU A 199 1.96 -3.97 9.58
C LEU A 199 1.40 -3.11 10.74
N ALA A 200 0.30 -2.41 10.51
CA ALA A 200 -0.36 -1.61 11.53
C ALA A 200 -0.81 -2.47 12.73
N SER A 201 -1.41 -3.63 12.46
CA SER A 201 -1.82 -4.58 13.50
C SER A 201 -0.63 -5.10 14.31
N PHE A 202 0.48 -5.42 13.64
CA PHE A 202 1.71 -5.86 14.29
C PHE A 202 2.29 -4.79 15.23
N TYR A 203 2.27 -3.52 14.83
CA TYR A 203 2.76 -2.39 15.62
C TYR A 203 1.72 -1.74 16.54
N ASN A 204 0.51 -2.27 16.61
CA ASN A 204 -0.60 -1.71 17.39
C ASN A 204 -0.96 -0.27 16.97
N CYS A 205 -0.92 0.01 15.67
CA CYS A 205 -1.32 1.29 15.09
C CYS A 205 -2.71 1.19 14.46
N ASN A 206 -3.44 2.28 14.48
CA ASN A 206 -4.62 2.50 13.66
C ASN A 206 -4.23 3.19 12.36
N ILE A 207 -4.90 2.83 11.26
CA ILE A 207 -4.72 3.48 9.96
C ILE A 207 -6.05 4.02 9.44
N SER A 208 -6.02 5.20 8.83
CA SER A 208 -7.17 5.77 8.13
C SER A 208 -6.72 6.54 6.91
N TYR A 209 -7.46 6.42 5.80
CA TYR A 209 -7.12 7.07 4.55
C TYR A 209 -8.13 8.18 4.23
N ASN A 210 -7.63 9.41 4.08
CA ASN A 210 -8.42 10.51 3.55
C ASN A 210 -8.22 10.58 2.03
N LYS A 211 -9.27 10.19 1.30
CA LYS A 211 -9.29 10.15 -0.16
C LYS A 211 -9.29 11.54 -0.82
N LYS A 212 -9.76 12.58 -0.13
CA LYS A 212 -9.81 13.93 -0.70
C LYS A 212 -8.40 14.53 -0.80
N ASP A 213 -7.57 14.26 0.22
CA ASP A 213 -6.25 14.87 0.35
C ASP A 213 -5.09 13.92 -0.03
N ASP A 214 -5.44 12.66 -0.33
CA ASP A 214 -4.55 11.51 -0.53
C ASP A 214 -3.54 11.35 0.62
N VAL A 215 -4.07 11.39 1.85
CA VAL A 215 -3.30 11.26 3.08
C VAL A 215 -3.66 9.97 3.80
N LEU A 216 -2.65 9.12 4.05
CA LEU A 216 -2.75 8.00 4.96
C LEU A 216 -2.30 8.44 6.35
N PHE A 217 -3.23 8.44 7.29
CA PHE A 217 -2.96 8.69 8.71
C PHE A 217 -2.59 7.39 9.41
N ILE A 218 -1.50 7.42 10.15
CA ILE A 218 -1.06 6.40 11.09
C ILE A 218 -1.19 7.02 12.49
N SER A 219 -1.88 6.36 13.41
CA SER A 219 -2.05 6.82 14.79
C SER A 219 -1.81 5.69 15.77
N LYS A 220 -1.21 6.03 16.92
CA LYS A 220 -1.18 5.18 18.11
C LYS A 220 -2.13 5.74 19.16
#